data_AF-A0A7L4WNQ5-F1
#
_entry.id   AF-A0A7L4WNQ5-F1
#
_cell.length_a   1.000
_cell.length_b   1.000
_cell.length_c   1.000
_cell.angle_alpha   90.00
_cell.angle_beta   90.00
_cell.angle_gamma   90.00
#
_symmetry.space_group_name_H-M   'P 1'
#
loop_
_entity.id
_entity.type
_entity.pdbx_description
1 polymer ?
#
loop_
_entity_poly.entity_id
_entity_poly.type
_entity_poly.pdbx_seq_one_letter_code
_entity_poly.pdbx_strand_id
1 'polypeptide(L)'
;MCKTKNQINLPVMSIQDIDCGNIDADIILSLYEDMLLGRYFEDMCAQMYYRGRMFGFVHLYNGQEAVSSGVIKLLNPSDYVCSTYRDHVHALSKGVEPKYLMSELFGKETGCSKGRGGSMHIFSAQHNFLGGFAFIGEGIPVAVGAAFQSMYTKHILNQDGLLGVTVCFFGDGTTNNGQFFECLNMSVLWKLPVIFVVENNQWAIGMAHHRATSLPEIYKKAQVFGLPGIEVDGMDVLAVRSVASVAIDRARLGHGPSLIEALTYRFRGHSLADPDELRSRQEKNAWIARDPVKKLKKYIIDHNISSSKNLTLIESRVKNRINDSVDFALSSPEPSINDLKRYLFVED
;
A
#
# COMPACT_ATOMS: atom_id res chain seq x y z
N MET A 1 14.19 41.45 -3.64
CA MET A 1 13.37 40.39 -4.27
C MET A 1 12.63 39.64 -3.17
N CYS A 2 11.31 39.60 -3.27
CA CYS A 2 10.38 39.21 -2.21
C CYS A 2 10.72 37.88 -1.54
N LYS A 3 10.75 37.90 -0.19
CA LYS A 3 10.50 36.72 0.64
C LYS A 3 9.04 36.32 0.46
N THR A 4 8.70 35.59 -0.61
CA THR A 4 7.47 34.82 -0.63
C THR A 4 7.58 33.80 0.50
N LYS A 5 6.75 33.96 1.53
CA LYS A 5 6.52 32.92 2.54
C LYS A 5 6.23 31.64 1.76
N ASN A 6 7.01 30.58 1.98
CA ASN A 6 6.69 29.24 1.47
C ASN A 6 5.32 28.86 2.05
N GLN A 7 4.26 29.14 1.30
CA GLN A 7 2.90 28.80 1.67
C GLN A 7 2.79 27.29 1.49
N ILE A 8 2.65 26.57 2.61
CA ILE A 8 2.43 25.13 2.58
C ILE A 8 1.01 24.92 2.07
N ASN A 9 0.89 24.57 0.80
CA ASN A 9 -0.39 24.16 0.22
C ASN A 9 -0.55 22.66 0.50
N LEU A 10 -1.20 22.33 1.61
CA LEU A 10 -1.77 21.01 1.76
C LEU A 10 -2.87 20.87 0.70
N PRO A 11 -2.98 19.72 0.03
CA PRO A 11 -4.02 19.55 -0.97
C PRO A 11 -5.40 19.74 -0.32
N VAL A 12 -6.21 20.59 -0.96
CA VAL A 12 -7.59 20.85 -0.57
C VAL A 12 -8.42 19.75 -1.20
N MET A 13 -8.93 18.83 -0.39
CA MET A 13 -9.80 17.77 -0.88
C MET A 13 -11.03 18.36 -1.58
N SER A 14 -11.38 17.78 -2.73
CA SER A 14 -12.64 18.07 -3.42
C SER A 14 -13.89 17.59 -2.65
N ILE A 15 -13.74 16.60 -1.76
CA ILE A 15 -14.82 16.05 -0.93
C ILE A 15 -14.40 16.16 0.54
N GLN A 16 -15.05 17.06 1.29
CA GLN A 16 -14.70 17.33 2.69
C GLN A 16 -15.36 16.38 3.69
N ASP A 17 -16.50 15.80 3.31
CA ASP A 17 -17.30 14.92 4.18
C ASP A 17 -17.86 13.77 3.34
N ILE A 18 -17.17 12.63 3.35
CA ILE A 18 -17.78 11.39 2.90
C ILE A 18 -18.55 10.85 4.10
N ASP A 19 -19.86 10.66 3.96
CA ASP A 19 -20.65 9.93 4.95
C ASP A 19 -20.02 8.54 5.12
N CYS A 20 -19.29 8.36 6.22
CA CYS A 20 -18.57 7.13 6.50
C CYS A 20 -19.53 6.01 6.93
N GLY A 21 -20.84 6.31 7.06
CA GLY A 21 -21.82 5.39 7.62
C GLY A 21 -21.48 5.01 9.07
N ASN A 22 -22.30 4.15 9.66
CA ASN A 22 -22.02 3.60 10.98
C ASN A 22 -21.06 2.42 10.84
N ILE A 23 -19.76 2.67 10.93
CA ILE A 23 -18.71 1.62 10.88
C ILE A 23 -18.65 0.94 12.24
N ASP A 24 -18.68 -0.39 12.25
CA ASP A 24 -18.55 -1.21 13.46
C ASP A 24 -17.26 -0.87 14.24
N ALA A 25 -17.40 -0.75 15.56
CA ALA A 25 -16.28 -0.53 16.48
C ALA A 25 -15.15 -1.56 16.29
N ASP A 26 -15.48 -2.82 16.03
CA ASP A 26 -14.49 -3.87 15.83
C ASP A 26 -13.70 -3.66 14.53
N ILE A 27 -14.35 -3.15 13.48
CA ILE A 27 -13.67 -2.78 12.23
C ILE A 27 -12.71 -1.61 12.49
N ILE A 28 -13.14 -0.60 13.24
CA ILE A 28 -12.31 0.57 13.56
C ILE A 28 -11.06 0.15 14.36
N LEU A 29 -11.24 -0.73 15.36
CA LEU A 29 -10.12 -1.24 16.15
C LEU A 29 -9.18 -2.13 15.33
N SER A 30 -9.72 -2.92 14.40
CA SER A 30 -8.94 -3.72 13.45
C SER A 30 -8.09 -2.85 12.51
N LEU A 31 -8.65 -1.77 11.97
CA LEU A 31 -7.91 -0.79 11.17
C LEU A 31 -6.79 -0.12 11.98
N TYR A 32 -7.06 0.20 13.25
CA TYR A 32 -6.05 0.77 14.13
C TYR A 32 -4.90 -0.20 14.40
N GLU A 33 -5.20 -1.46 14.71
CA GLU A 33 -4.18 -2.50 14.90
C GLU A 33 -3.35 -2.76 13.64
N ASP A 34 -4.00 -2.77 12.47
CA ASP A 34 -3.36 -2.98 11.16
C ASP A 34 -2.38 -1.84 10.82
N MET A 35 -2.79 -0.58 11.01
CA MET A 35 -1.90 0.57 10.81
C MET A 35 -0.75 0.60 11.83
N LEU A 36 -0.99 0.22 13.09
CA LEU A 36 0.07 0.09 14.09
C LEU A 36 1.06 -1.02 13.71
N LEU A 37 0.57 -2.16 13.24
CA LEU A 37 1.40 -3.25 12.78
C LEU A 37 2.32 -2.79 11.65
N GLY A 38 1.77 -2.11 10.64
CA GLY A 38 2.56 -1.52 9.56
C GLY A 38 3.61 -0.53 10.10
N ARG A 39 3.19 0.45 10.90
CA ARG A 39 4.10 1.47 11.47
C ARG A 39 5.26 0.86 12.26
N TYR A 40 4.98 -0.07 13.18
CA TYR A 40 6.01 -0.68 14.02
C TYR A 40 6.89 -1.66 13.26
N PHE A 41 6.35 -2.39 12.27
CA PHE A 41 7.15 -3.23 11.40
C PHE A 41 8.17 -2.38 10.64
N GLU A 42 7.75 -1.28 10.04
CA GLU A 42 8.60 -0.35 9.29
C GLU A 42 9.67 0.32 10.17
N ASP A 43 9.30 0.75 11.38
CA ASP A 43 10.24 1.28 12.36
C ASP A 43 11.26 0.23 12.83
N MET A 44 10.85 -1.04 12.94
CA MET A 44 11.76 -2.14 13.24
C MET A 44 12.68 -2.44 12.06
N CYS A 45 12.19 -2.39 10.82
CA CYS A 45 13.00 -2.54 9.61
C CYS A 45 14.11 -1.49 9.56
N ALA A 46 13.78 -0.22 9.86
CA ALA A 46 14.78 0.83 9.98
C ALA A 46 15.88 0.49 11.01
N GLN A 47 15.48 0.02 12.20
CA GLN A 47 16.44 -0.38 13.24
C GLN A 47 17.33 -1.54 12.80
N MET A 48 16.75 -2.56 12.18
CA MET A 48 17.49 -3.76 11.75
C MET A 48 18.43 -3.46 10.58
N TYR A 49 18.04 -2.58 9.67
CA TYR A 49 18.91 -2.07 8.61
C TYR A 49 20.15 -1.37 9.19
N TYR A 50 19.98 -0.45 10.15
CA TYR A 50 21.12 0.22 10.79
C TYR A 50 22.00 -0.71 11.64
N ARG A 51 21.46 -1.87 12.06
CA ARG A 51 22.22 -2.94 12.72
C ARG A 51 22.87 -3.92 11.73
N GLY A 52 22.78 -3.67 10.42
CA GLY A 52 23.38 -4.53 9.39
C GLY A 52 22.70 -5.89 9.25
N ARG A 53 21.41 -6.01 9.60
CA ARG A 53 20.63 -7.25 9.47
C ARG A 53 19.83 -7.34 8.17
N MET A 54 19.64 -6.22 7.48
CA MET A 54 18.94 -6.15 6.20
C MET A 54 19.90 -5.63 5.13
N PHE A 55 19.85 -6.23 3.95
CA PHE A 55 20.74 -5.91 2.83
C PHE A 55 19.95 -5.41 1.62
N GLY A 56 20.60 -4.57 0.80
CA GLY A 56 19.98 -3.98 -0.38
C GLY A 56 19.15 -2.72 -0.10
N PHE A 57 18.26 -2.37 -1.03
CA PHE A 57 17.43 -1.17 -0.93
C PHE A 57 16.17 -1.44 -0.11
N VAL A 58 16.04 -0.76 1.02
CA VAL A 58 14.87 -0.83 1.90
C VAL A 58 14.03 0.43 1.76
N HIS A 59 12.78 0.27 1.34
CA HIS A 59 11.82 1.35 1.09
C HIS A 59 10.69 1.28 2.10
N LEU A 60 10.67 2.22 3.05
CA LEU A 60 9.75 2.13 4.18
C LEU A 60 8.41 2.82 3.94
N TYR A 61 7.30 2.22 4.38
CA TYR A 61 5.95 2.71 4.14
C TYR A 61 5.43 3.78 5.14
N ASN A 62 6.25 4.17 6.12
CA ASN A 62 5.87 5.12 7.18
C ASN A 62 5.11 6.36 6.67
N GLY A 63 3.92 6.59 7.22
CA GLY A 63 3.05 7.74 6.94
C GLY A 63 1.92 7.48 5.95
N GLN A 64 1.91 6.32 5.29
CA GLN A 64 0.92 5.95 4.27
C GLN A 64 -0.06 4.86 4.75
N GLU A 65 0.00 4.46 6.02
CA GLU A 65 -0.68 3.28 6.56
C GLU A 65 -2.20 3.29 6.34
N ALA A 66 -2.82 4.47 6.40
CA ALA A 66 -4.26 4.63 6.15
C ALA A 66 -4.69 4.18 4.74
N VAL A 67 -3.81 4.34 3.74
CA VAL A 67 -4.11 3.94 2.35
C VAL A 67 -4.20 2.41 2.26
N SER A 68 -3.14 1.72 2.69
CA SER A 68 -3.09 0.25 2.72
C SER A 68 -4.24 -0.33 3.56
N SER A 69 -4.37 0.07 4.82
CA SER A 69 -5.39 -0.51 5.72
C SER A 69 -6.82 -0.18 5.28
N GLY A 70 -7.06 1.05 4.80
CA GLY A 70 -8.39 1.48 4.37
C GLY A 70 -8.92 0.69 3.18
N VAL A 71 -8.04 0.35 2.22
CA VAL A 71 -8.38 -0.41 1.02
C VAL A 71 -8.34 -1.91 1.27
N ILE A 72 -7.22 -2.44 1.77
CA ILE A 72 -6.98 -3.89 1.79
C ILE A 72 -7.90 -4.61 2.78
N LYS A 73 -8.26 -3.97 3.91
CA LYS A 73 -9.16 -4.57 4.92
C LYS A 73 -10.63 -4.58 4.50
N LEU A 74 -10.95 -4.20 3.26
CA LEU A 74 -12.26 -4.44 2.63
C LEU A 74 -12.26 -5.67 1.73
N LEU A 75 -11.09 -6.17 1.35
CA LEU A 75 -10.96 -7.22 0.35
C LEU A 75 -11.32 -8.58 0.94
N ASN A 76 -11.92 -9.41 0.10
CA ASN A 76 -12.09 -10.83 0.39
C ASN A 76 -10.73 -11.55 0.27
N PRO A 77 -10.56 -12.71 0.93
CA PRO A 77 -9.34 -13.51 0.79
C PRO A 77 -8.98 -13.86 -0.65
N SER A 78 -10.00 -14.04 -1.52
CA SER A 78 -9.86 -14.36 -2.94
C SER A 78 -9.42 -13.18 -3.82
N ASP A 79 -9.51 -11.95 -3.33
CA ASP A 79 -9.16 -10.76 -4.12
C ASP A 79 -7.64 -10.57 -4.15
N TYR A 80 -7.13 -10.11 -5.29
CA TYR A 80 -5.70 -9.91 -5.52
C TYR A 80 -5.25 -8.52 -5.12
N VAL A 81 -4.00 -8.43 -4.64
CA VAL A 81 -3.29 -7.16 -4.46
C VAL A 81 -1.96 -7.23 -5.20
N CYS A 82 -1.73 -6.21 -6.03
CA CYS A 82 -0.45 -5.93 -6.67
C CYS A 82 0.10 -4.64 -6.08
N SER A 83 1.39 -4.64 -5.73
CA SER A 83 2.03 -3.56 -4.98
C SER A 83 3.20 -2.95 -5.72
N THR A 84 3.93 -2.07 -5.03
CA THR A 84 5.19 -1.46 -5.49
C THR A 84 6.37 -2.09 -4.75
N TYR A 85 7.59 -1.60 -4.96
CA TYR A 85 8.74 -1.90 -4.10
C TYR A 85 8.59 -1.46 -2.63
N ARG A 86 7.50 -0.78 -2.26
CA ARG A 86 7.14 -0.37 -0.90
C ARG A 86 5.96 -1.21 -0.41
N ASP A 87 6.15 -2.53 -0.46
CA ASP A 87 5.11 -3.55 -0.36
C ASP A 87 4.89 -4.14 1.04
N HIS A 88 5.75 -3.85 2.03
CA HIS A 88 5.74 -4.55 3.31
C HIS A 88 4.39 -4.42 4.01
N VAL A 89 3.89 -3.18 4.16
CA VAL A 89 2.60 -2.91 4.82
C VAL A 89 1.43 -3.45 4.01
N HIS A 90 1.50 -3.45 2.68
CA HIS A 90 0.48 -4.06 1.83
C HIS A 90 0.39 -5.58 2.06
N ALA A 91 1.53 -6.26 2.14
CA ALA A 91 1.60 -7.70 2.42
C ALA A 91 1.07 -8.03 3.83
N LEU A 92 1.46 -7.24 4.84
CA LEU A 92 0.94 -7.36 6.21
C LEU A 92 -0.58 -7.19 6.26
N SER A 93 -1.09 -6.17 5.57
CA SER A 93 -2.53 -5.89 5.51
C SER A 93 -3.31 -7.02 4.82
N LYS A 94 -2.69 -7.68 3.82
CA LYS A 94 -3.22 -8.88 3.15
C LYS A 94 -3.08 -10.17 3.96
N GLY A 95 -2.44 -10.12 5.12
CA GLY A 95 -2.38 -11.22 6.09
C GLY A 95 -1.06 -11.98 6.13
N VAL A 96 -0.06 -11.61 5.32
CA VAL A 96 1.26 -12.23 5.40
C VAL A 96 1.83 -12.00 6.79
N GLU A 97 2.25 -13.07 7.48
CA GLU A 97 2.70 -12.95 8.86
C GLU A 97 4.04 -12.17 8.94
N PRO A 98 4.20 -11.26 9.93
CA PRO A 98 5.40 -10.47 10.11
C PRO A 98 6.69 -11.29 10.19
N LYS A 99 6.63 -12.50 10.74
CA LYS A 99 7.80 -13.38 10.90
C LYS A 99 8.37 -13.84 9.55
N TYR A 100 7.51 -14.19 8.59
CA TYR A 100 7.96 -14.57 7.25
C TYR A 100 8.43 -13.35 6.45
N LEU A 101 7.80 -12.20 6.67
CA LEU A 101 8.22 -10.95 6.06
C LEU A 101 9.60 -10.50 6.56
N MET A 102 9.81 -10.50 7.89
CA MET A 102 11.09 -10.17 8.50
C MET A 102 12.19 -11.14 8.07
N SER A 103 11.89 -12.45 7.99
CA SER A 103 12.79 -13.46 7.43
C SER A 103 13.18 -13.16 5.98
N GLU A 104 12.25 -12.73 5.14
CA GLU A 104 12.53 -12.35 3.75
C GLU A 104 13.51 -11.16 3.69
N LEU A 105 13.28 -10.14 4.52
CA LEU A 105 14.15 -8.96 4.60
C LEU A 105 15.55 -9.27 5.14
N PHE A 106 15.68 -10.34 5.92
CA PHE A 106 16.96 -10.84 6.44
C PHE A 106 17.64 -11.83 5.47
N GLY A 107 17.02 -12.14 4.33
CA GLY A 107 17.55 -13.09 3.34
C GLY A 107 17.47 -14.55 3.80
N LYS A 108 16.53 -14.90 4.69
CA LYS A 108 16.41 -16.25 5.27
C LYS A 108 15.55 -17.18 4.42
N GLU A 109 15.83 -18.47 4.48
CA GLU A 109 15.07 -19.50 3.72
C GLU A 109 13.60 -19.59 4.17
N THR A 110 13.29 -19.15 5.41
CA THR A 110 11.91 -19.07 5.92
C THR A 110 11.15 -17.82 5.45
N GLY A 111 11.76 -16.97 4.62
CA GLY A 111 11.12 -15.83 4.01
C GLY A 111 9.94 -16.22 3.10
N CYS A 112 9.00 -15.30 2.87
CA CYS A 112 7.84 -15.56 2.00
C CYS A 112 8.23 -15.92 0.55
N SER A 113 9.40 -15.45 0.10
CA SER A 113 10.03 -15.76 -1.18
C SER A 113 11.38 -16.47 -0.95
N LYS A 114 11.55 -17.11 0.21
CA LYS A 114 12.73 -17.86 0.63
C LYS A 114 14.01 -17.04 0.63
N GLY A 115 13.92 -15.76 1.00
CA GLY A 115 15.07 -14.86 1.13
C GLY A 115 15.67 -14.39 -0.20
N ARG A 116 14.97 -14.61 -1.32
CA ARG A 116 15.45 -14.30 -2.68
C ARG A 116 14.86 -13.00 -3.23
N GLY A 117 13.68 -12.59 -2.76
CA GLY A 117 13.03 -11.37 -3.20
C GLY A 117 13.52 -10.13 -2.45
N GLY A 118 13.86 -10.30 -1.16
CA GLY A 118 14.31 -9.21 -0.31
C GLY A 118 13.26 -8.09 -0.18
N SER A 119 13.72 -6.86 0.07
CA SER A 119 12.83 -5.77 0.46
C SER A 119 11.91 -5.19 -0.62
N MET A 120 12.09 -5.54 -1.89
CA MET A 120 11.30 -4.95 -2.99
C MET A 120 10.41 -5.96 -3.72
N HIS A 121 10.50 -7.24 -3.36
CA HIS A 121 9.83 -8.35 -4.03
C HIS A 121 9.21 -9.31 -3.01
N ILE A 122 8.38 -8.78 -2.12
CA ILE A 122 7.54 -9.61 -1.27
C ILE A 122 6.48 -10.26 -2.14
N PHE A 123 6.23 -11.56 -2.00
CA PHE A 123 5.21 -12.29 -2.76
C PHE A 123 4.51 -13.30 -1.84
N SER A 124 3.21 -13.53 -2.06
CA SER A 124 2.51 -14.62 -1.37
C SER A 124 1.31 -15.13 -2.16
N ALA A 125 1.47 -16.29 -2.80
CA ALA A 125 0.39 -16.99 -3.49
C ALA A 125 -0.80 -17.30 -2.55
N GLN A 126 -0.53 -17.74 -1.31
CA GLN A 126 -1.56 -18.07 -0.32
C GLN A 126 -2.50 -16.89 -0.03
N HIS A 127 -1.97 -15.67 -0.03
CA HIS A 127 -2.71 -14.46 0.31
C HIS A 127 -3.20 -13.70 -0.92
N ASN A 128 -3.01 -14.25 -2.13
CA ASN A 128 -3.26 -13.55 -3.39
C ASN A 128 -2.53 -12.19 -3.46
N PHE A 129 -1.31 -12.15 -2.91
CA PHE A 129 -0.42 -11.00 -2.97
C PHE A 129 0.57 -11.22 -4.13
N LEU A 130 0.29 -10.58 -5.26
CA LEU A 130 1.05 -10.70 -6.51
C LEU A 130 2.44 -10.08 -6.42
N GLY A 131 2.65 -9.27 -5.40
CA GLY A 131 3.95 -8.89 -4.90
C GLY A 131 4.35 -7.44 -5.19
N GLY A 132 5.56 -7.12 -4.76
CA GLY A 132 6.24 -5.87 -5.09
C GLY A 132 7.14 -5.98 -6.31
N PHE A 133 7.28 -4.86 -6.99
CA PHE A 133 8.05 -4.72 -8.21
C PHE A 133 9.03 -3.56 -8.07
N ALA A 134 10.31 -3.84 -8.33
CA ALA A 134 11.37 -2.83 -8.30
C ALA A 134 11.26 -1.86 -9.48
N PHE A 135 10.83 -2.33 -10.66
CA PHE A 135 10.64 -1.47 -11.82
C PHE A 135 9.31 -0.71 -11.75
N ILE A 136 9.39 0.59 -12.00
CA ILE A 136 8.26 1.50 -11.91
C ILE A 136 7.22 1.14 -12.98
N GLY A 137 6.00 0.80 -12.55
CA GLY A 137 4.88 0.49 -13.44
C GLY A 137 4.75 -0.98 -13.83
N GLU A 138 5.72 -1.83 -13.51
CA GLU A 138 5.73 -3.25 -13.88
C GLU A 138 4.52 -4.03 -13.33
N GLY A 139 4.09 -3.70 -12.11
CA GLY A 139 2.93 -4.35 -11.47
C GLY A 139 1.57 -4.02 -12.12
N ILE A 140 1.46 -2.93 -12.88
CA ILE A 140 0.18 -2.50 -13.47
C ILE A 140 -0.38 -3.54 -14.46
N PRO A 141 0.35 -3.97 -15.51
CA PRO A 141 -0.13 -5.00 -16.41
C PRO A 141 -0.36 -6.36 -15.73
N VAL A 142 0.42 -6.70 -14.69
CA VAL A 142 0.21 -7.92 -13.90
C VAL A 142 -1.14 -7.89 -13.19
N ALA A 143 -1.48 -6.76 -12.56
CA ALA A 143 -2.77 -6.56 -11.91
C ALA A 143 -3.94 -6.60 -12.91
N VAL A 144 -3.78 -6.00 -14.09
CA VAL A 144 -4.75 -6.08 -15.18
C VAL A 144 -4.97 -7.52 -15.64
N GLY A 145 -3.90 -8.32 -15.75
CA GLY A 145 -3.99 -9.75 -16.06
C GLY A 145 -4.77 -10.55 -15.01
N ALA A 146 -4.53 -10.30 -13.72
CA ALA A 146 -5.29 -10.93 -12.64
C ALA A 146 -6.77 -10.54 -12.66
N ALA A 147 -7.09 -9.28 -12.95
CA ALA A 147 -8.47 -8.85 -13.11
C ALA A 147 -9.14 -9.48 -14.36
N PHE A 148 -8.38 -9.63 -15.46
CA PHE A 148 -8.84 -10.33 -16.66
C PHE A 148 -9.15 -11.79 -16.36
N GLN A 149 -8.35 -12.48 -15.54
CA GLN A 149 -8.64 -13.84 -15.09
C GLN A 149 -10.03 -13.93 -14.43
N SER A 150 -10.42 -12.96 -13.59
CA SER A 150 -11.76 -12.98 -13.00
C SER A 150 -12.88 -12.88 -14.04
N MET A 151 -12.71 -12.05 -15.08
CA MET A 151 -13.67 -11.94 -16.18
C MET A 151 -13.71 -13.22 -17.02
N TYR A 152 -12.54 -13.78 -17.34
CA TYR A 152 -12.41 -15.01 -18.11
C TYR A 152 -13.07 -16.20 -17.37
N THR A 153 -12.81 -16.34 -16.09
CA THR A 153 -13.42 -17.39 -15.25
C THR A 153 -14.95 -17.28 -15.24
N LYS A 154 -15.48 -16.07 -15.10
CA LYS A 154 -16.93 -15.85 -15.11
C LYS A 154 -17.58 -16.12 -16.46
N HIS A 155 -17.01 -15.57 -17.54
CA HIS A 155 -17.66 -15.56 -18.85
C HIS A 155 -17.28 -16.72 -19.78
N ILE A 156 -16.08 -17.25 -19.65
CA ILE A 156 -15.57 -18.33 -20.52
C ILE A 156 -15.60 -19.68 -19.81
N LEU A 157 -15.20 -19.72 -18.54
CA LEU A 157 -15.26 -20.95 -17.74
C LEU A 157 -16.62 -21.18 -17.07
N ASN A 158 -17.60 -20.30 -17.30
CA ASN A 158 -18.97 -20.36 -16.79
C ASN A 158 -19.06 -20.62 -15.27
N GLN A 159 -18.18 -19.97 -14.51
CA GLN A 159 -18.27 -20.01 -13.05
C GLN A 159 -19.17 -18.88 -12.55
N ASP A 160 -20.26 -19.26 -11.90
CA ASP A 160 -21.21 -18.34 -11.29
C ASP A 160 -20.62 -17.65 -10.04
N GLY A 161 -21.15 -16.46 -9.75
CA GLY A 161 -20.76 -15.67 -8.58
C GLY A 161 -20.35 -14.25 -8.91
N LEU A 162 -19.96 -13.51 -7.87
CA LEU A 162 -19.42 -12.16 -8.01
C LEU A 162 -17.96 -12.22 -8.52
N LEU A 163 -17.51 -11.15 -9.16
CA LEU A 163 -16.13 -11.08 -9.65
C LEU A 163 -15.13 -10.99 -8.49
N GLY A 164 -13.98 -11.63 -8.65
CA GLY A 164 -12.80 -11.34 -7.83
C GLY A 164 -12.25 -9.97 -8.20
N VAL A 165 -11.95 -9.16 -7.20
CA VAL A 165 -11.42 -7.80 -7.40
C VAL A 165 -9.89 -7.87 -7.35
N THR A 166 -9.23 -7.06 -8.18
CA THR A 166 -7.79 -6.82 -8.07
C THR A 166 -7.53 -5.37 -7.70
N VAL A 167 -6.69 -5.12 -6.70
CA VAL A 167 -6.23 -3.78 -6.35
C VAL A 167 -4.77 -3.61 -6.77
N CYS A 168 -4.47 -2.55 -7.49
CA CYS A 168 -3.13 -2.22 -7.96
C CYS A 168 -2.66 -0.90 -7.31
N PHE A 169 -1.67 -0.99 -6.43
CA PHE A 169 -1.07 0.18 -5.78
C PHE A 169 0.16 0.68 -6.55
N PHE A 170 0.27 1.99 -6.71
CA PHE A 170 1.47 2.63 -7.27
C PHE A 170 1.61 4.10 -6.87
N GLY A 171 2.83 4.63 -6.89
CA GLY A 171 3.10 6.02 -6.55
C GLY A 171 2.69 7.01 -7.64
N ASP A 172 2.62 8.30 -7.27
CA ASP A 172 2.32 9.42 -8.17
C ASP A 172 3.26 9.48 -9.38
N GLY A 173 4.55 9.27 -9.18
CA GLY A 173 5.55 9.25 -10.26
C GLY A 173 5.29 8.18 -11.33
N THR A 174 4.70 7.04 -10.95
CA THR A 174 4.39 5.94 -11.87
C THR A 174 3.38 6.37 -12.93
N THR A 175 2.51 7.34 -12.63
CA THR A 175 1.40 7.77 -13.51
C THR A 175 1.83 8.58 -14.73
N ASN A 176 3.15 8.75 -14.92
CA ASN A 176 3.74 9.34 -16.10
C ASN A 176 4.30 8.29 -17.08
N ASN A 177 4.26 7.00 -16.74
CA ASN A 177 4.64 5.92 -17.65
C ASN A 177 3.51 5.61 -18.65
N GLY A 178 3.87 5.23 -19.89
CA GLY A 178 2.90 4.84 -20.93
C GLY A 178 2.02 3.67 -20.51
N GLN A 179 2.60 2.69 -19.80
CA GLN A 179 1.89 1.51 -19.29
C GLN A 179 0.69 1.85 -18.42
N PHE A 180 0.72 2.96 -17.67
CA PHE A 180 -0.42 3.43 -16.90
C PHE A 180 -1.62 3.72 -17.81
N PHE A 181 -1.43 4.51 -18.86
CA PHE A 181 -2.49 4.88 -19.79
C PHE A 181 -2.99 3.68 -20.61
N GLU A 182 -2.09 2.82 -21.08
CA GLU A 182 -2.43 1.60 -21.81
C GLU A 182 -3.32 0.67 -20.97
N CYS A 183 -2.94 0.46 -19.70
CA CYS A 183 -3.67 -0.41 -18.79
C CYS A 183 -5.03 0.18 -18.39
N LEU A 184 -5.14 1.50 -18.20
CA LEU A 184 -6.43 2.15 -17.96
C LEU A 184 -7.38 1.94 -19.14
N ASN A 185 -6.90 2.17 -20.36
CA ASN A 185 -7.68 1.97 -21.59
C ASN A 185 -8.21 0.53 -21.72
N MET A 186 -7.32 -0.46 -21.58
CA MET A 186 -7.69 -1.88 -21.67
C MET A 186 -8.69 -2.28 -20.58
N SER A 187 -8.49 -1.79 -19.35
CA SER A 187 -9.36 -2.12 -18.22
C SER A 187 -10.77 -1.58 -18.41
N VAL A 188 -10.93 -0.39 -19.00
CA VAL A 188 -12.24 0.16 -19.35
C VAL A 188 -12.88 -0.64 -20.48
N LEU A 189 -12.14 -0.90 -21.57
CA LEU A 189 -12.62 -1.64 -22.73
C LEU A 189 -13.22 -3.00 -22.35
N TRP A 190 -12.53 -3.72 -21.46
CA TRP A 190 -12.92 -5.06 -21.02
C TRP A 190 -13.74 -5.08 -19.73
N LYS A 191 -14.08 -3.91 -19.18
CA LYS A 191 -14.81 -3.76 -17.90
C LYS A 191 -14.19 -4.58 -16.76
N LEU A 192 -12.86 -4.56 -16.65
CA LEU A 192 -12.14 -5.38 -15.69
C LEU A 192 -12.44 -4.97 -14.23
N PRO A 193 -12.53 -5.92 -13.29
CA PRO A 193 -12.73 -5.66 -11.87
C PRO A 193 -11.42 -5.23 -11.18
N VAL A 194 -10.81 -4.14 -11.66
CA VAL A 194 -9.54 -3.61 -11.14
C VAL A 194 -9.70 -2.21 -10.55
N ILE A 195 -9.08 -1.98 -9.40
CA ILE A 195 -9.00 -0.68 -8.75
C ILE A 195 -7.55 -0.22 -8.79
N PHE A 196 -7.32 0.93 -9.40
CA PHE A 196 -6.02 1.57 -9.45
C PHE A 196 -5.92 2.56 -8.28
N VAL A 197 -4.99 2.31 -7.35
CA VAL A 197 -4.78 3.15 -6.16
C VAL A 197 -3.45 3.85 -6.29
N VAL A 198 -3.52 5.17 -6.49
CA VAL A 198 -2.36 6.05 -6.56
C VAL A 198 -2.04 6.56 -5.17
N GLU A 199 -0.88 6.19 -4.67
CA GLU A 199 -0.33 6.67 -3.41
C GLU A 199 0.47 7.95 -3.65
N ASN A 200 -0.24 9.08 -3.73
CA ASN A 200 0.39 10.36 -4.00
C ASN A 200 1.04 10.91 -2.73
N ASN A 201 2.26 10.45 -2.47
CA ASN A 201 3.09 10.89 -1.36
C ASN A 201 3.90 12.17 -1.64
N GLN A 202 3.52 12.90 -2.70
CA GLN A 202 4.06 14.18 -3.14
C GLN A 202 5.47 14.13 -3.77
N TRP A 203 6.14 12.96 -3.79
CA TRP A 203 7.55 12.86 -4.19
C TRP A 203 7.95 11.52 -4.84
N ALA A 204 8.39 11.59 -6.09
CA ALA A 204 9.09 10.52 -6.80
C ALA A 204 10.62 10.70 -6.66
N ILE A 205 11.22 10.08 -5.64
CA ILE A 205 12.63 10.27 -5.25
C ILE A 205 12.92 11.75 -4.97
N GLY A 206 13.48 12.47 -5.96
CA GLY A 206 13.77 13.90 -5.89
C GLY A 206 12.87 14.79 -6.74
N MET A 207 11.93 14.21 -7.49
CA MET A 207 10.95 14.96 -8.27
C MET A 207 9.71 15.25 -7.41
N ALA A 208 9.44 16.54 -7.20
CA ALA A 208 8.23 16.99 -6.50
C ALA A 208 7.01 16.85 -7.41
N HIS A 209 5.90 16.35 -6.86
CA HIS A 209 4.69 16.01 -7.60
C HIS A 209 4.16 17.14 -8.51
N HIS A 210 4.06 18.37 -8.00
CA HIS A 210 3.58 19.53 -8.76
C HIS A 210 4.45 19.92 -9.97
N ARG A 211 5.67 19.36 -10.08
CA ARG A 211 6.59 19.56 -11.22
C ARG A 211 6.71 18.32 -12.12
N ALA A 212 6.05 17.22 -11.77
CA ALA A 212 6.24 15.94 -12.41
C ALA A 212 5.38 15.75 -13.67
N THR A 213 4.31 16.53 -13.83
CA THR A 213 3.33 16.33 -14.91
C THR A 213 2.57 17.63 -15.21
N SER A 214 2.01 17.74 -16.41
CA SER A 214 1.22 18.90 -16.85
C SER A 214 -0.17 18.96 -16.22
N LEU A 215 -0.69 17.83 -15.73
CA LEU A 215 -1.95 17.72 -15.00
C LEU A 215 -1.68 17.06 -13.64
N PRO A 216 -1.36 17.85 -12.59
CA PRO A 216 -0.99 17.34 -11.27
C PRO A 216 -2.08 16.49 -10.62
N GLU A 217 -3.36 16.86 -10.77
CA GLU A 217 -4.46 16.07 -10.22
C GLU A 217 -4.64 14.75 -10.99
N ILE A 218 -4.03 13.68 -10.50
CA ILE A 218 -3.90 12.39 -11.19
C ILE A 218 -5.28 11.75 -11.38
N TYR A 219 -6.20 11.90 -10.43
CA TYR A 219 -7.55 11.36 -10.55
C TYR A 219 -8.27 11.86 -11.82
N LYS A 220 -7.98 13.08 -12.29
CA LYS A 220 -8.57 13.65 -13.52
C LYS A 220 -8.10 12.94 -14.79
N LYS A 221 -6.93 12.27 -14.76
CA LYS A 221 -6.44 11.45 -15.89
C LYS A 221 -7.41 10.31 -16.24
N ALA A 222 -8.21 9.85 -15.27
CA ALA A 222 -9.25 8.84 -15.49
C ALA A 222 -10.33 9.27 -16.50
N GLN A 223 -10.68 10.56 -16.50
CA GLN A 223 -11.79 11.09 -17.30
C GLN A 223 -11.54 10.90 -18.82
N VAL A 224 -10.28 10.89 -19.25
CA VAL A 224 -9.89 10.66 -20.65
C VAL A 224 -10.39 9.31 -21.18
N PHE A 225 -10.52 8.32 -20.29
CA PHE A 225 -11.00 6.96 -20.63
C PHE A 225 -12.45 6.72 -20.25
N GLY A 226 -13.15 7.70 -19.65
CA GLY A 226 -14.50 7.48 -19.10
C GLY A 226 -14.53 6.63 -17.81
N LEU A 227 -13.39 6.51 -17.13
CA LEU A 227 -13.19 5.83 -15.85
C LEU A 227 -13.52 6.78 -14.68
N PRO A 228 -14.20 6.33 -13.61
CA PRO A 228 -14.34 7.12 -12.39
C PRO A 228 -12.98 7.37 -11.73
N GLY A 229 -12.62 8.63 -11.53
CA GLY A 229 -11.44 9.06 -10.77
C GLY A 229 -11.85 9.83 -9.52
N ILE A 230 -11.34 9.43 -8.36
CA ILE A 230 -11.67 10.04 -7.06
C ILE A 230 -10.37 10.41 -6.34
N GLU A 231 -10.31 11.62 -5.81
CA GLU A 231 -9.26 12.06 -4.88
C GLU A 231 -9.75 11.90 -3.44
N VAL A 232 -8.87 11.46 -2.53
CA VAL A 232 -9.19 11.26 -1.11
C VAL A 232 -8.01 11.66 -0.21
N ASP A 233 -8.29 12.12 1.01
CA ASP A 233 -7.25 12.29 2.06
C ASP A 233 -6.71 10.92 2.45
N GLY A 234 -5.56 10.56 1.90
CA GLY A 234 -4.83 9.34 2.21
C GLY A 234 -4.25 9.30 3.62
N MET A 235 -4.39 10.37 4.41
CA MET A 235 -4.08 10.39 5.84
C MET A 235 -5.32 10.08 6.72
N ASP A 236 -6.47 9.79 6.11
CA ASP A 236 -7.72 9.41 6.78
C ASP A 236 -8.18 8.02 6.35
N VAL A 237 -7.97 7.03 7.22
CA VAL A 237 -8.32 5.64 6.92
C VAL A 237 -9.82 5.42 6.73
N LEU A 238 -10.69 6.22 7.37
CA LEU A 238 -12.14 6.08 7.22
C LEU A 238 -12.60 6.66 5.88
N ALA A 239 -12.03 7.80 5.46
CA ALA A 239 -12.29 8.37 4.15
C ALA A 239 -11.80 7.45 3.03
N VAL A 240 -10.55 6.96 3.13
CA VAL A 240 -9.99 5.97 2.18
C VAL A 240 -10.90 4.75 2.09
N ARG A 241 -11.29 4.18 3.23
CA ARG A 241 -12.16 3.00 3.28
C ARG A 241 -13.51 3.26 2.61
N SER A 242 -14.13 4.41 2.83
CA SER A 242 -15.42 4.70 2.21
C SER A 242 -15.33 4.76 0.67
N VAL A 243 -14.34 5.48 0.13
CA VAL A 243 -14.09 5.52 -1.33
C VAL A 243 -13.76 4.12 -1.87
N ALA A 244 -12.91 3.38 -1.16
CA ALA A 244 -12.50 2.04 -1.57
C ALA A 244 -13.67 1.06 -1.60
N SER A 245 -14.61 1.15 -0.65
CA SER A 245 -15.80 0.29 -0.60
C SER A 245 -16.64 0.45 -1.86
N VAL A 246 -16.93 1.69 -2.26
CA VAL A 246 -17.70 1.99 -3.48
C VAL A 246 -16.99 1.47 -4.73
N ALA A 247 -15.67 1.65 -4.81
CA ALA A 247 -14.86 1.15 -5.94
C ALA A 247 -14.83 -0.39 -6.00
N ILE A 248 -14.72 -1.06 -4.85
CA ILE A 248 -14.75 -2.52 -4.73
C ILE A 248 -16.10 -3.07 -5.15
N ASP A 249 -17.19 -2.50 -4.68
CA ASP A 249 -18.54 -2.95 -5.05
C ASP A 249 -18.79 -2.77 -6.54
N ARG A 250 -18.39 -1.62 -7.10
CA ARG A 250 -18.49 -1.35 -8.54
C ARG A 250 -17.72 -2.41 -9.37
N ALA A 251 -16.47 -2.67 -9.01
CA ALA A 251 -15.63 -3.66 -9.69
C ALA A 251 -16.23 -5.07 -9.57
N ARG A 252 -16.64 -5.46 -8.36
CA ARG A 252 -17.21 -6.78 -8.03
C ARG A 252 -18.52 -7.06 -8.78
N LEU A 253 -19.33 -6.03 -9.01
CA LEU A 253 -20.58 -6.08 -9.79
C LEU A 253 -20.36 -6.04 -11.31
N GLY A 254 -19.12 -5.93 -11.80
CA GLY A 254 -18.80 -5.93 -13.23
C GLY A 254 -19.08 -4.59 -13.92
N HIS A 255 -19.12 -3.50 -13.16
CA HIS A 255 -19.24 -2.14 -13.70
C HIS A 255 -17.88 -1.55 -14.12
N GLY A 256 -16.82 -2.34 -14.08
CA GLY A 256 -15.49 -1.98 -14.56
C GLY A 256 -14.63 -1.23 -13.53
N PRO A 257 -13.51 -0.65 -13.98
CA PRO A 257 -12.46 -0.16 -13.10
C PRO A 257 -12.81 1.15 -12.38
N SER A 258 -11.95 1.53 -11.42
CA SER A 258 -11.92 2.87 -10.77
C SER A 258 -10.47 3.31 -10.50
N LEU A 259 -10.23 4.63 -10.49
CA LEU A 259 -8.96 5.24 -10.09
C LEU A 259 -9.17 6.01 -8.78
N ILE A 260 -8.37 5.71 -7.76
CA ILE A 260 -8.35 6.43 -6.49
C ILE A 260 -6.99 7.10 -6.36
N GLU A 261 -6.96 8.41 -6.19
CA GLU A 261 -5.77 9.17 -5.79
C GLU A 261 -5.82 9.45 -4.29
N ALA A 262 -5.02 8.72 -3.53
CA ALA A 262 -4.86 8.92 -2.10
C ALA A 262 -3.71 9.90 -1.83
N LEU A 263 -4.07 11.11 -1.42
CA LEU A 263 -3.10 12.15 -1.07
C LEU A 263 -2.52 11.86 0.30
N THR A 264 -1.25 11.46 0.34
CA THR A 264 -0.57 10.98 1.54
C THR A 264 0.83 11.56 1.64
N TYR A 265 1.66 11.06 2.56
CA TYR A 265 3.05 11.49 2.69
C TYR A 265 3.97 10.42 3.23
N ARG A 266 5.14 10.31 2.61
CA ARG A 266 6.23 9.42 3.05
C ARG A 266 7.04 10.13 4.15
N PHE A 267 7.02 9.62 5.38
CA PHE A 267 7.70 10.30 6.51
C PHE A 267 9.23 10.19 6.48
N ARG A 268 9.78 9.15 5.86
CA ARG A 268 11.23 8.93 5.74
C ARG A 268 11.73 9.30 4.34
N GLY A 269 13.04 9.23 4.11
CA GLY A 269 13.61 9.34 2.75
C GLY A 269 13.01 8.31 1.78
N HIS A 270 13.30 8.45 0.49
CA HIS A 270 12.81 7.51 -0.53
C HIS A 270 13.10 6.05 -0.15
N SER A 271 14.35 5.78 0.22
CA SER A 271 14.86 4.56 0.83
C SER A 271 15.67 4.92 2.08
N LEU A 272 16.10 3.92 2.86
CA LEU A 272 16.98 4.15 4.02
C LEU A 272 18.37 4.70 3.67
N ALA A 273 18.75 4.67 2.38
CA ALA A 273 19.99 5.26 1.87
C ALA A 273 19.82 6.72 1.40
N ASP A 274 18.58 7.21 1.27
CA ASP A 274 18.30 8.59 0.86
C ASP A 274 18.45 9.56 2.04
N PRO A 275 19.34 10.57 1.96
CA PRO A 275 19.57 11.53 3.04
C PRO A 275 18.40 12.51 3.28
N ASP A 276 17.39 12.52 2.39
CA ASP A 276 16.15 13.30 2.56
C ASP A 276 16.35 14.83 2.65
N GLU A 277 17.24 15.36 1.81
CA GLU A 277 17.64 16.76 1.81
C GLU A 277 16.77 17.67 0.94
N LEU A 278 16.02 17.10 -0.01
CA LEU A 278 15.24 17.86 -1.00
C LEU A 278 13.92 18.41 -0.44
N ARG A 279 13.47 17.90 0.71
CA ARG A 279 12.18 18.23 1.31
C ARG A 279 12.36 19.13 2.51
N SER A 280 11.62 20.24 2.54
CA SER A 280 11.75 21.22 3.62
C SER A 280 11.29 20.64 4.95
N ARG A 281 11.94 21.03 6.07
CA ARG A 281 11.49 20.64 7.41
C ARG A 281 10.07 21.10 7.71
N GLN A 282 9.68 22.25 7.16
CA GLN A 282 8.34 22.82 7.33
C GLN A 282 7.26 21.93 6.72
N GLU A 283 7.48 21.48 5.47
CA GLU A 283 6.60 20.55 4.78
C GLU A 283 6.50 19.22 5.54
N LYS A 284 7.64 18.62 5.91
CA LYS A 284 7.65 17.36 6.67
C LYS A 284 6.88 17.47 7.99
N ASN A 285 7.08 18.55 8.74
CA ASN A 285 6.36 18.77 10.00
C ASN A 285 4.86 18.95 9.81
N ALA A 286 4.42 19.62 8.73
CA ALA A 286 3.01 19.79 8.42
C ALA A 286 2.31 18.44 8.14
N TRP A 287 2.98 17.53 7.43
CA TRP A 287 2.45 16.19 7.17
C TRP A 287 2.53 15.26 8.38
N ILE A 288 3.60 15.33 9.19
CA ILE A 288 3.71 14.57 10.45
C ILE A 288 2.61 14.94 11.44
N ALA A 289 2.17 16.20 11.46
CA ALA A 289 1.04 16.65 12.27
C ALA A 289 -0.29 15.97 11.88
N ARG A 290 -0.37 15.42 10.65
CA ARG A 290 -1.53 14.69 10.10
C ARG A 290 -1.40 13.16 10.20
N ASP A 291 -0.47 12.64 11.02
CA ASP A 291 -0.21 11.19 11.14
C ASP A 291 -1.51 10.34 11.25
N PRO A 292 -1.77 9.41 10.31
CA PRO A 292 -3.03 8.67 10.23
C PRO A 292 -3.29 7.81 11.48
N VAL A 293 -2.23 7.26 12.07
CA VAL A 293 -2.33 6.44 13.29
C VAL A 293 -2.80 7.29 14.47
N LYS A 294 -2.28 8.51 14.60
CA LYS A 294 -2.66 9.44 15.67
C LYS A 294 -4.08 9.98 15.44
N LYS A 295 -4.43 10.27 14.18
CA LYS A 295 -5.78 10.72 13.79
C LYS A 295 -6.83 9.68 14.17
N LEU A 296 -6.65 8.41 13.79
CA LEU A 296 -7.61 7.35 14.16
C LEU A 296 -7.64 7.10 15.67
N LYS A 297 -6.49 7.10 16.36
CA LYS A 297 -6.46 6.99 17.83
C LYS A 297 -7.31 8.06 18.49
N LYS A 298 -7.16 9.32 18.06
CA LYS A 298 -7.96 10.44 18.58
C LYS A 298 -9.45 10.22 18.30
N TYR A 299 -9.82 9.83 17.08
CA TYR A 299 -11.20 9.53 16.70
C TYR A 299 -11.82 8.47 17.62
N ILE A 300 -11.11 7.37 17.89
CA ILE A 300 -11.58 6.29 18.78
C ILE A 300 -11.89 6.79 20.20
N ILE A 301 -11.04 7.66 20.75
CA ILE A 301 -11.22 8.21 22.10
C ILE A 301 -12.36 9.23 22.12
N ASP A 302 -12.37 10.18 21.18
CA ASP A 302 -13.37 11.26 21.13
C ASP A 302 -14.80 10.71 20.95
N HIS A 303 -14.95 9.57 20.27
CA HIS A 303 -16.24 8.90 20.04
C HIS A 303 -16.54 7.77 21.02
N ASN A 304 -15.74 7.60 22.08
CA ASN A 304 -15.90 6.54 23.09
C ASN A 304 -15.98 5.11 22.52
N ILE A 305 -15.34 4.85 21.37
CA ILE A 305 -15.31 3.53 20.73
C ILE A 305 -14.47 2.55 21.56
N SER A 306 -13.39 3.04 22.16
CA SER A 306 -12.57 2.25 23.07
C SER A 306 -11.83 3.11 24.10
N SER A 307 -11.36 2.49 25.18
CA SER A 307 -10.58 3.19 26.21
C SER A 307 -9.11 3.29 25.83
N SER A 308 -8.42 4.32 26.34
CA SER A 308 -6.96 4.44 26.18
C SER A 308 -6.20 3.22 26.68
N LYS A 309 -6.68 2.57 27.76
CA LYS A 309 -6.12 1.32 28.29
C LYS A 309 -6.17 0.20 27.26
N ASN A 310 -7.30 0.03 26.57
CA ASN A 310 -7.41 -1.00 25.53
C ASN A 310 -6.48 -0.72 24.34
N LEU A 311 -6.38 0.53 23.91
CA LEU A 311 -5.46 0.91 22.82
C LEU A 311 -3.99 0.64 23.19
N THR A 312 -3.59 0.84 24.45
CA THR A 312 -2.26 0.46 24.94
C THR A 312 -2.03 -1.06 24.91
N LEU A 313 -3.07 -1.88 25.15
CA LEU A 313 -2.97 -3.34 25.04
C LEU A 313 -2.77 -3.77 23.59
N ILE A 314 -3.51 -3.18 22.64
CA ILE A 314 -3.31 -3.40 21.19
C ILE A 314 -1.88 -3.05 20.79
N GLU A 315 -1.41 -1.87 21.19
CA GLU A 315 -0.04 -1.41 20.90
C GLU A 315 1.03 -2.37 21.44
N SER A 316 0.85 -2.87 22.68
CA SER A 316 1.77 -3.81 23.31
C SER A 316 1.77 -5.17 22.60
N ARG A 317 0.60 -5.68 22.21
CA ARG A 317 0.48 -6.93 21.43
C ARG A 317 1.20 -6.82 20.09
N VAL A 318 1.00 -5.70 19.37
CA VAL A 318 1.68 -5.45 18.10
C VAL A 318 3.20 -5.43 18.30
N LYS A 319 3.70 -4.67 19.29
CA LYS A 319 5.14 -4.61 19.59
C LYS A 319 5.74 -5.99 19.89
N ASN A 320 5.06 -6.80 20.69
CA ASN A 320 5.50 -8.16 20.99
C ASN A 320 5.56 -9.00 19.71
N ARG A 321 4.52 -8.97 18.87
CA ARG A 321 4.50 -9.68 17.59
C ARG A 321 5.65 -9.27 16.66
N ILE A 322 6.04 -7.99 16.67
CA ILE A 322 7.20 -7.51 15.91
C ILE A 322 8.51 -8.01 16.50
N ASN A 323 8.69 -8.00 17.83
CA ASN A 323 9.89 -8.56 18.46
C ASN A 323 10.02 -10.07 18.18
N ASP A 324 8.92 -10.83 18.32
CA ASP A 324 8.88 -12.25 18.00
C ASP A 324 9.26 -12.52 16.53
N SER A 325 8.86 -11.63 15.61
CA SER A 325 9.24 -11.74 14.19
C SER A 325 10.73 -11.56 13.95
N VAL A 326 11.39 -10.70 14.73
CA VAL A 326 12.84 -10.50 14.67
C VAL A 326 13.57 -11.72 15.22
N ASP A 327 13.15 -12.23 16.37
CA ASP A 327 13.75 -13.42 16.98
C ASP A 327 13.59 -14.66 16.09
N PHE A 328 12.42 -14.82 15.45
CA PHE A 328 12.19 -15.85 14.44
C PHE A 328 13.12 -15.71 13.24
N ALA A 329 13.28 -14.50 12.70
CA ALA A 329 14.16 -14.27 11.56
C ALA A 329 15.64 -14.50 11.93
N LEU A 330 16.09 -14.07 13.11
CA LEU A 330 17.46 -14.29 13.59
C LEU A 330 17.79 -15.78 13.78
N SER A 331 16.83 -16.56 14.28
CA SER A 331 16.98 -18.00 14.50
C SER A 331 16.73 -18.85 13.24
N SER A 332 16.24 -18.24 12.17
CA SER A 332 15.95 -18.95 10.92
C SER A 332 17.21 -19.31 10.12
N PRO A 333 17.19 -20.45 9.42
CA PRO A 333 18.32 -20.89 8.60
C PRO A 333 18.60 -19.95 7.43
N GLU A 334 19.89 -19.83 7.08
CA GLU A 334 20.31 -19.23 5.82
C GLU A 334 19.93 -20.13 4.63
N PRO A 335 19.69 -19.57 3.43
CA PRO A 335 19.55 -20.34 2.20
C PRO A 335 20.81 -21.16 1.89
N SER A 336 20.63 -22.36 1.34
CA SER A 336 21.75 -23.20 0.90
C SER A 336 22.33 -22.69 -0.42
N ILE A 337 23.66 -22.66 -0.55
CA ILE A 337 24.34 -22.32 -1.81
C ILE A 337 23.95 -23.30 -2.94
N ASN A 338 23.64 -24.55 -2.61
CA ASN A 338 23.20 -25.54 -3.60
C ASN A 338 21.86 -25.17 -4.25
N ASP A 339 21.02 -24.37 -3.56
CA ASP A 339 19.73 -23.91 -4.08
C ASP A 339 19.84 -22.59 -4.87
N LEU A 340 21.04 -22.13 -5.23
CA LEU A 340 21.26 -20.85 -5.93
C LEU A 340 20.50 -20.78 -7.26
N LYS A 341 20.46 -21.88 -8.01
CA LYS A 341 19.77 -21.96 -9.31
C LYS A 341 18.34 -22.46 -9.21
N ARG A 342 17.91 -22.84 -8.01
CA ARG A 342 16.59 -23.39 -7.79
C ARG A 342 15.53 -22.32 -8.03
N TYR A 343 14.42 -22.71 -8.66
CA TYR A 343 13.30 -21.84 -9.05
C TYR A 343 13.57 -20.90 -10.24
N LEU A 344 14.69 -21.05 -10.95
CA LEU A 344 14.85 -20.40 -12.25
C LEU A 344 13.86 -20.97 -13.28
N PHE A 345 13.62 -22.28 -13.21
CA PHE A 345 12.59 -22.99 -13.94
C PHE A 345 11.80 -23.90 -12.98
N VAL A 346 10.72 -24.50 -13.49
CA VAL A 346 9.89 -25.45 -12.72
C VAL A 346 10.63 -26.76 -12.43
N GLU A 347 11.49 -27.17 -13.36
CA GLU A 347 12.41 -28.31 -13.26
C GLU A 347 13.84 -27.76 -13.10
N ASP A 348 14.70 -28.51 -12.40
CA ASP A 348 16.06 -28.09 -12.03
C ASP A 348 17.04 -27.97 -13.21
#